data_AF-H1DIJ8-F1
#
_entry.id   AF-H1DIJ8-F1
#
_cell.length_a   1.000
_cell.length_b   1.000
_cell.length_c   1.000
_cell.angle_alpha   90.00
_cell.angle_beta   90.00
_cell.angle_gamma   90.00
#
_symmetry.space_group_name_H-M   'P 1'
#
loop_
_entity.id
_entity.type
_entity.pdbx_description
1 polymer ?
#
loop_
_entity_poly.entity_id
_entity_poly.type
_entity_poly.pdbx_seq_one_letter_code
_entity_poly.pdbx_strand_id
1 'polypeptide(L)'
;MTLAERLDNRKDKVMTEEDILRISFQFIDENPDVYWNEVPEELLKCWHVIVPLDKYLANSYEEKYEYKIFIYALQKYCERKNIMIPSEKVIPLFCTFQMILMLPYIKRYSGEKRPVFRIFDFGFLLDDQ
;
A
#
# COMPACT_ATOMS: atom_id res chain seq x y z
N MET A 1 -14.50 5.09 -17.97
CA MET A 1 -14.36 3.76 -17.36
C MET A 1 -13.53 3.92 -16.10
N THR A 2 -14.13 3.70 -14.94
CA THR A 2 -13.50 3.86 -13.62
C THR A 2 -12.53 2.70 -13.33
N LEU A 3 -11.63 2.86 -12.37
CA LEU A 3 -10.71 1.80 -11.97
C LEU A 3 -11.46 0.55 -11.47
N ALA A 4 -12.59 0.76 -10.78
CA ALA A 4 -13.48 -0.31 -10.35
C ALA A 4 -14.05 -1.11 -11.54
N GLU A 5 -14.51 -0.43 -12.60
CA GLU A 5 -15.00 -1.08 -13.83
C GLU A 5 -13.90 -1.84 -14.59
N ARG A 6 -12.64 -1.39 -14.48
CA ARG A 6 -11.48 -2.08 -15.07
C ARG A 6 -11.07 -3.32 -14.28
N LEU A 7 -11.24 -3.31 -12.96
CA LEU A 7 -10.97 -4.44 -12.08
C LEU A 7 -12.08 -5.50 -12.19
N ASP A 8 -13.33 -5.07 -12.30
CA ASP A 8 -14.49 -5.98 -12.46
C ASP A 8 -14.45 -6.76 -13.78
N ASN A 9 -14.09 -6.09 -14.88
CA ASN A 9 -13.88 -6.73 -16.20
C ASN A 9 -12.70 -7.72 -16.24
N ARG A 10 -11.85 -7.78 -15.21
CA ARG A 10 -10.68 -8.68 -15.14
C ARG A 10 -10.86 -9.83 -14.15
N LYS A 11 -12.02 -10.00 -13.51
CA LYS A 11 -12.24 -11.04 -12.48
C LYS A 11 -11.92 -12.47 -12.92
N ASP A 12 -11.97 -12.77 -14.23
CA ASP A 12 -11.65 -14.09 -14.80
C ASP A 12 -10.22 -14.21 -15.36
N LYS A 13 -9.39 -13.15 -15.29
CA LYS A 13 -8.02 -13.13 -15.81
C LYS A 13 -7.03 -13.10 -14.64
N VAL A 14 -6.12 -14.08 -14.60
CA VAL A 14 -4.95 -14.04 -13.69
C VAL A 14 -4.19 -12.74 -13.95
N MET A 15 -4.17 -11.83 -12.98
CA MET A 15 -3.39 -10.60 -13.07
C MET A 15 -1.91 -10.95 -13.03
N THR A 16 -1.15 -10.49 -14.02
CA THR A 16 0.31 -10.60 -14.01
C THR A 16 0.91 -9.60 -13.02
N GLU A 17 2.16 -9.82 -12.61
CA GLU A 17 2.89 -8.86 -11.78
C GLU A 17 2.94 -7.47 -12.42
N GLU A 18 3.17 -7.40 -13.74
CA GLU A 18 3.17 -6.14 -14.49
C GLU A 18 1.81 -5.43 -14.44
N ASP A 19 0.71 -6.18 -14.51
CA ASP A 19 -0.63 -5.63 -14.39
C ASP A 19 -0.88 -5.05 -12.99
N ILE A 20 -0.46 -5.77 -11.95
CA ILE A 20 -0.56 -5.33 -10.55
C ILE A 20 0.21 -4.02 -10.39
N LEU A 21 1.47 -3.97 -10.80
CA LEU A 21 2.32 -2.78 -10.69
C LEU A 21 1.69 -1.59 -11.44
N ARG A 22 1.30 -1.79 -12.70
CA ARG A 22 0.71 -0.74 -13.54
C ARG A 22 -0.53 -0.13 -12.92
N ILE A 23 -1.48 -0.96 -12.49
CA ILE A 23 -2.75 -0.51 -11.90
C ILE A 23 -2.49 0.17 -10.56
N SER A 24 -1.58 -0.37 -9.75
CA SER A 24 -1.23 0.20 -8.45
C SER A 24 -0.59 1.58 -8.59
N PHE A 25 0.39 1.73 -9.49
CA PHE A 25 1.05 3.02 -9.74
C PHE A 25 0.07 4.05 -10.28
N GLN A 26 -0.77 3.66 -11.25
CA GLN A 26 -1.83 4.53 -11.76
C GLN A 26 -2.75 5.02 -10.64
N PHE A 27 -3.20 4.11 -9.76
CA PHE A 27 -4.06 4.50 -8.65
C PHE A 27 -3.38 5.45 -7.66
N ILE A 28 -2.11 5.22 -7.33
CA ILE A 28 -1.30 6.08 -6.45
C ILE A 28 -1.18 7.49 -7.04
N ASP A 29 -0.87 7.58 -8.34
CA ASP A 29 -0.75 8.87 -9.04
C ASP A 29 -2.07 9.64 -9.08
N GLU A 30 -3.17 8.95 -9.37
CA GLU A 30 -4.50 9.55 -9.48
C GLU A 30 -5.11 9.91 -8.11
N ASN A 31 -4.71 9.23 -7.03
CA ASN A 31 -5.35 9.35 -5.71
C ASN A 31 -4.33 9.49 -4.58
N PRO A 32 -3.46 10.51 -4.59
CA PRO A 32 -2.32 10.57 -3.68
C PRO A 32 -2.70 10.95 -2.24
N ASP A 33 -3.94 11.42 -2.01
CA ASP A 33 -4.50 11.72 -0.68
C ASP A 33 -5.65 10.78 -0.29
N VAL A 34 -5.74 9.62 -0.93
CA VAL A 34 -6.84 8.67 -0.71
C VAL A 34 -6.88 8.17 0.73
N TYR A 35 -8.09 8.15 1.28
CA TYR A 35 -8.30 7.53 2.58
C TYR A 35 -8.30 6.02 2.45
N TRP A 36 -7.74 5.34 3.45
CA TRP A 36 -7.63 3.88 3.44
C TRP A 36 -8.94 3.14 3.12
N ASN A 37 -10.09 3.65 3.60
CA ASN A 37 -11.40 3.04 3.36
C ASN A 37 -11.97 3.26 1.95
N GLU A 38 -11.31 4.05 1.12
CA GLU A 38 -11.69 4.35 -0.26
C GLU A 38 -10.85 3.55 -1.26
N VAL A 39 -9.80 2.88 -0.79
CA VAL A 39 -8.99 2.00 -1.63
C VAL A 39 -9.78 0.75 -2.02
N PRO A 40 -9.83 0.38 -3.31
CA PRO A 40 -10.44 -0.87 -3.77
C PRO A 40 -9.88 -2.09 -3.01
N GLU A 41 -10.75 -3.01 -2.62
CA GLU A 41 -10.36 -4.20 -1.83
C GLU A 41 -9.37 -5.09 -2.59
N GLU A 42 -9.49 -5.16 -3.92
CA GLU A 42 -8.59 -5.90 -4.79
C GLU A 42 -7.16 -5.36 -4.73
N LEU A 43 -7.00 -4.03 -4.69
CA LEU A 43 -5.69 -3.40 -4.56
C LEU A 43 -5.11 -3.64 -3.16
N LEU A 44 -5.93 -3.52 -2.11
CA LEU A 44 -5.49 -3.84 -0.75
C LEU A 44 -5.00 -5.29 -0.63
N LYS A 45 -5.67 -6.24 -1.29
CA LYS A 45 -5.23 -7.64 -1.36
C LYS A 45 -3.90 -7.80 -2.10
N CYS A 46 -3.73 -7.11 -3.23
CA CYS A 46 -2.47 -7.14 -3.96
C CYS A 46 -1.32 -6.52 -3.18
N TRP A 47 -1.55 -5.43 -2.43
CA TRP A 47 -0.45 -4.74 -1.73
C TRP A 47 -0.02 -5.43 -0.44
N HIS A 48 -0.87 -6.28 0.11
CA HIS A 48 -0.67 -6.91 1.41
C HIS A 48 0.15 -8.20 1.28
N VAL A 49 1.24 -8.27 2.05
CA VAL A 49 2.08 -9.46 2.17
C VAL A 49 1.37 -10.51 3.03
N ILE A 50 1.10 -11.67 2.42
CA ILE A 50 0.29 -12.73 3.05
C ILE A 50 1.10 -13.66 3.97
N VAL A 51 2.43 -13.56 3.94
CA VAL A 51 3.35 -14.34 4.78
C VAL A 51 3.88 -13.49 5.93
N PRO A 52 4.35 -14.09 7.05
CA PRO A 52 4.98 -13.34 8.13
C PRO A 52 6.11 -12.42 7.62
N LEU A 53 6.12 -11.16 8.06
CA LEU A 53 7.05 -10.13 7.54
C LEU A 53 8.52 -10.48 7.79
N ASP A 54 8.85 -11.11 8.92
CA ASP A 54 10.19 -11.62 9.21
C ASP A 54 10.68 -12.60 8.14
N LYS A 55 9.80 -13.52 7.72
CA LYS A 55 10.10 -14.47 6.63
C LYS A 55 10.14 -13.78 5.28
N TYR A 56 9.27 -12.80 5.05
CA TYR A 56 9.26 -12.04 3.81
C TYR A 56 10.59 -11.31 3.61
N LEU A 57 11.04 -10.59 4.63
CA LEU A 57 12.27 -9.77 4.65
C LEU A 57 13.56 -10.59 4.67
N ALA A 58 13.50 -11.87 5.08
CA ALA A 58 14.66 -12.76 5.04
C ALA A 58 15.01 -13.27 3.63
N ASN A 59 14.17 -12.99 2.63
CA ASN A 59 14.38 -13.38 1.23
C ASN A 59 14.67 -12.16 0.35
N SER A 60 14.80 -12.32 -0.97
CA SER A 60 14.90 -11.22 -1.93
C SER A 60 13.57 -10.46 -2.04
N TYR A 61 13.24 -9.67 -1.02
CA TYR A 61 11.97 -8.95 -0.92
C TYR A 61 11.93 -7.69 -1.77
N GLU A 62 13.09 -7.12 -2.07
CA GLU A 62 13.23 -5.90 -2.88
C GLU A 62 12.70 -6.09 -4.31
N GLU A 63 12.74 -7.33 -4.80
CA GLU A 63 12.26 -7.68 -6.14
C GLU A 63 10.76 -7.93 -6.21
N LYS A 64 10.08 -8.06 -5.07
CA LYS A 64 8.67 -8.39 -5.03
C LYS A 64 7.80 -7.14 -5.21
N TYR A 65 6.67 -7.30 -5.89
CA TYR A 65 5.82 -6.18 -6.27
C TYR A 65 5.24 -5.43 -5.06
N GLU A 66 4.97 -6.09 -3.92
CA GLU A 66 4.45 -5.42 -2.73
C GLU A 66 5.43 -4.36 -2.21
N TYR A 67 6.73 -4.68 -2.20
CA TYR A 67 7.76 -3.73 -1.80
C TYR A 67 7.95 -2.63 -2.86
N LYS A 68 7.97 -2.99 -4.15
CA LYS A 68 8.04 -2.01 -5.25
C LYS A 68 6.89 -0.99 -5.21
N ILE A 69 5.67 -1.44 -4.90
CA ILE A 69 4.49 -0.58 -4.73
C ILE A 69 4.65 0.36 -3.54
N PHE A 70 5.10 -0.15 -2.41
CA PHE A 70 5.39 0.68 -1.24
C PHE A 70 6.45 1.74 -1.55
N ILE A 71 7.57 1.35 -2.17
CA ILE A 71 8.64 2.29 -2.53
C ILE A 71 8.13 3.36 -3.50
N TYR A 72 7.32 2.98 -4.47
CA TYR A 72 6.71 3.94 -5.39
C TYR A 72 5.82 4.95 -4.65
N ALA A 73 4.93 4.48 -3.77
CA ALA A 73 4.10 5.35 -2.94
C ALA A 73 4.93 6.28 -2.06
N LEU A 74 6.00 5.76 -1.45
CA LEU A 74 6.92 6.54 -0.62
C LEU A 74 7.64 7.62 -1.42
N GLN A 75 8.13 7.30 -2.62
CA GLN A 75 8.76 8.26 -3.52
C GLN A 75 7.79 9.40 -3.88
N LYS A 76 6.55 9.06 -4.25
CA LYS A 76 5.51 10.05 -4.55
C LYS A 76 5.19 10.94 -3.36
N TYR A 77 5.14 10.37 -2.16
CA TYR A 77 4.97 11.15 -0.94
C TYR A 77 6.14 12.11 -0.71
N CYS A 78 7.40 11.64 -0.83
CA CYS A 78 8.61 12.46 -0.68
C CYS A 78 8.64 13.62 -1.68
N GLU A 79 8.35 13.34 -2.96
CA GLU A 79 8.28 14.35 -4.02
C GLU A 79 7.25 15.43 -3.69
N ARG A 80 6.04 15.04 -3.29
CA ARG A 80 4.95 15.96 -2.96
C ARG A 80 5.25 16.81 -1.73
N LYS A 81 5.88 16.23 -0.71
CA LYS A 81 6.21 16.91 0.55
C LYS A 81 7.55 17.65 0.49
N ASN A 82 8.33 17.44 -0.57
CA ASN A 82 9.69 17.95 -0.71
C ASN A 82 10.58 17.57 0.49
N ILE A 83 10.57 16.31 0.86
CA ILE A 83 11.36 15.75 1.97
C ILE A 83 12.17 14.54 1.51
N MET A 84 13.13 14.16 2.34
CA MET A 84 13.90 12.93 2.17
C MET A 84 13.68 12.03 3.38
N ILE A 85 13.44 10.75 3.13
CA ILE A 85 13.26 9.76 4.19
C ILE A 85 14.60 9.07 4.42
N PRO A 86 15.12 9.05 5.66
CA PRO A 86 16.34 8.33 5.98
C PRO A 86 16.20 6.84 5.63
N SER A 87 17.24 6.22 5.08
CA SER A 87 17.18 4.85 4.56
C SER A 87 16.85 3.83 5.67
N GLU A 88 17.30 4.08 6.89
CA GLU A 88 17.01 3.28 8.08
C GLU A 88 15.53 3.30 8.49
N LYS A 89 14.76 4.29 8.00
CA LYS A 89 13.32 4.38 8.27
C LYS A 89 12.48 3.63 7.23
N VAL A 90 13.03 3.28 6.07
CA VAL A 90 12.28 2.68 4.96
C VAL A 90 11.64 1.34 5.34
N ILE A 91 12.39 0.44 6.00
CA ILE A 91 11.85 -0.87 6.43
C ILE A 91 10.81 -0.73 7.55
N PRO A 92 11.03 0.06 8.63
CA PRO A 92 9.98 0.37 9.60
C PRO A 92 8.70 0.93 8.98
N LEU A 93 8.83 1.84 8.00
CA LEU A 93 7.70 2.39 7.24
C LEU A 93 6.97 1.29 6.45
N PHE A 94 7.71 0.42 5.77
CA PHE A 94 7.13 -0.71 5.05
C PHE A 94 6.33 -1.63 5.97
N CYS A 95 6.92 -2.02 7.11
CA CYS A 95 6.24 -2.87 8.09
C CYS A 95 4.95 -2.23 8.61
N THR A 96 4.97 -0.92 8.89
CA THR A 96 3.78 -0.22 9.36
C THR A 96 2.72 -0.10 8.26
N PHE A 97 3.14 0.18 7.03
CA PHE A 97 2.24 0.16 5.88
C PHE A 97 1.55 -1.21 5.74
N GLN A 98 2.28 -2.31 5.92
CA GLN A 98 1.70 -3.66 5.92
C GLN A 98 0.72 -3.89 7.08
N MET A 99 0.99 -3.37 8.28
CA MET A 99 0.04 -3.41 9.39
C MET A 99 -1.25 -2.64 9.11
N ILE A 100 -1.14 -1.47 8.45
CA ILE A 100 -2.27 -0.67 7.99
C ILE A 100 -3.13 -1.45 6.99
N LEU A 101 -2.50 -2.15 6.04
CA LEU A 101 -3.19 -3.00 5.08
C LEU A 101 -3.91 -4.21 5.73
N MET A 102 -3.51 -4.62 6.94
CA MET A 102 -4.18 -5.68 7.71
C MET A 102 -5.46 -5.24 8.41
N LEU A 103 -5.64 -3.94 8.69
CA LEU A 103 -6.79 -3.43 9.43
C LEU A 103 -8.17 -3.86 8.90
N PRO A 104 -8.42 -3.96 7.57
CA PRO A 104 -9.68 -4.49 7.04
C PRO A 104 -10.00 -5.92 7.53
N TYR A 105 -8.98 -6.78 7.67
CA TYR A 105 -9.15 -8.20 8.02
C TYR A 105 -9.46 -8.40 9.50
N ILE A 106 -8.82 -7.61 10.37
CA ILE A 106 -9.02 -7.64 11.84
C ILE A 106 -10.43 -7.12 12.18
N LYS A 107 -10.95 -6.18 11.38
CA LYS A 107 -12.18 -5.45 11.67
C LYS A 107 -13.47 -6.26 11.49
N ARG A 108 -13.47 -7.39 10.77
CA ARG A 108 -14.67 -8.27 10.68
C ARG A 108 -15.20 -8.69 12.07
N TYR A 109 -14.41 -8.49 13.13
CA TYR A 109 -14.69 -9.00 14.47
C TYR A 109 -14.95 -7.92 15.55
N SER A 110 -14.75 -6.61 15.32
CA SER A 110 -14.70 -5.62 16.44
C SER A 110 -15.81 -4.55 16.52
N GLY A 111 -16.62 -4.32 15.48
CA GLY A 111 -17.77 -3.38 15.54
C GLY A 111 -17.45 -1.88 15.73
N GLU A 112 -16.19 -1.49 15.96
CA GLU A 112 -15.79 -0.10 16.22
C GLU A 112 -15.78 0.81 14.97
N LYS A 113 -15.87 2.14 15.16
CA LYS A 113 -15.76 3.14 14.06
C LYS A 113 -14.34 3.14 13.48
N ARG A 114 -14.22 3.29 12.14
CA ARG A 114 -12.92 3.28 11.42
C ARG A 114 -12.10 4.52 11.82
N PRO A 115 -10.83 4.41 12.23
CA PRO A 115 -9.91 5.51 12.01
C PRO A 115 -9.78 5.69 10.50
N VAL A 116 -10.04 6.90 10.03
CA VAL A 116 -9.95 7.28 8.62
C VAL A 116 -8.69 8.11 8.48
N PHE A 117 -7.71 7.56 7.77
CA PHE A 117 -6.41 8.17 7.55
C PHE A 117 -6.00 8.02 6.09
N ARG A 118 -5.14 8.91 5.62
CA ARG A 118 -4.60 8.87 4.27
C ARG A 118 -3.58 7.75 4.18
N ILE A 119 -3.78 6.80 3.27
CA ILE A 119 -3.00 5.55 3.26
C ILE A 119 -1.54 5.77 2.84
N PHE A 120 -1.27 6.84 2.08
CA PHE A 120 0.07 7.21 1.59
C PHE A 120 0.67 8.41 2.33
N ASP A 121 0.07 8.85 3.43
CA ASP A 121 0.65 9.92 4.26
C ASP A 121 1.63 9.31 5.25
N PHE A 122 2.90 9.12 4.88
CA PHE A 122 3.89 8.47 5.76
C PHE A 122 4.36 9.37 6.92
N GLY A 123 3.81 10.58 7.06
CA GLY A 123 4.19 11.55 8.07
C GLY A 123 3.93 11.08 9.51
N PHE A 124 2.92 10.24 9.75
CA PHE A 124 2.58 9.75 11.09
C PHE A 124 3.64 8.83 11.73
N LEU A 125 4.67 8.43 10.98
CA LEU A 125 5.82 7.65 11.47
C LEU A 125 7.13 8.43 11.50
N LEU A 126 7.09 9.68 11.07
CA LEU A 126 8.23 10.57 11.03
C LEU A 126 8.30 11.46 12.26
N ASP A 127 7.65 11.08 13.36
CA ASP A 127 7.54 11.84 14.63
C ASP A 127 8.71 12.82 14.83
N ASP A 128 8.31 14.08 14.98
CA ASP A 128 9.08 15.33 15.05
C ASP A 128 10.54 15.16 15.48
N GLN A 129 11.47 15.52 14.59
CA GLN A 129 12.76 16.05 15.03
C GLN A 129 12.57 17.39 15.73
#